data_AF-A0A7W1KEB8-F1
#
_entry.id   AF-A0A7W1KEB8-F1
#
_cell.length_a   1.000
_cell.length_b   1.000
_cell.length_c   1.000
_cell.angle_alpha   90.00
_cell.angle_beta   90.00
_cell.angle_gamma   90.00
#
_symmetry.space_group_name_H-M   'P 1'
#
loop_
_entity.id
_entity.type
_entity.pdbx_description
1 polymer ?
#
loop_
_entity_poly.entity_id
_entity_poly.type
_entity_poly.pdbx_seq_one_letter_code
_entity_poly.pdbx_strand_id
1 'polypeptide(L)'
;MKMHFKVLIFSVLYCTAMGAVPRTENSSELILTKLAMDIPIRVLLDEKNVTKPFQWKLESPGFFVVFSPGENRRKTIVKAPTVVITHSKGSFYVNGLRQLSSHFFIVPLKDSITFGKNSFDGIFAVTKVNDNSYLVNHLDLEDYVLSVIPYESQLGWPDEVQKAFCISFRSYGISKVLEQRALHARTGKLVPFDIKNTNAHQVYRGNLKSVPYKKNVEDTRGVVLVHDKKPVLAMFDICCGGVIPAKKKGIDFSKAPYLKRPYACEFCKNYKFYQWQHQFSFEKIEKELKKEFPTMGALRDIKVSARDDAGVALEIKFRSANKWFTMTAAKFKSLFKELRSHYYTFTKSGRNLVIDGRGYGHLWGLCQRGTVEMVSQGWNCKNILKFYYPQATFMRLKKKASL
;
A
#
# COMPACT_ATOMS: atom_id res chain seq x y z
N MET A 1 -28.31 -16.43 -5.42
CA MET A 1 -28.31 -16.90 -4.01
C MET A 1 -27.35 -18.08 -3.73
N LYS A 2 -27.37 -19.18 -4.51
CA LYS A 2 -26.43 -20.33 -4.30
C LYS A 2 -24.97 -20.09 -4.72
N MET A 3 -24.70 -19.12 -5.60
CA MET A 3 -23.35 -18.87 -6.15
C MET A 3 -22.44 -18.06 -5.20
N HIS A 4 -22.97 -17.03 -4.54
CA HIS A 4 -22.22 -16.24 -3.54
C HIS A 4 -21.89 -17.03 -2.27
N PHE A 5 -22.75 -17.98 -1.86
CA PHE A 5 -22.50 -18.83 -0.69
C PHE A 5 -21.41 -19.90 -0.95
N LYS A 6 -21.25 -20.38 -2.21
CA LYS A 6 -20.16 -21.28 -2.59
C LYS A 6 -18.79 -20.59 -2.55
N VAL A 7 -18.71 -19.32 -2.96
CA VAL A 7 -17.48 -18.50 -2.84
C VAL A 7 -17.13 -18.24 -1.37
N LEU A 8 -18.15 -18.04 -0.52
CA LEU A 8 -17.98 -17.89 0.93
C LEU A 8 -17.46 -19.17 1.62
N ILE A 9 -17.82 -20.36 1.13
CA ILE A 9 -17.31 -21.64 1.67
C ILE A 9 -15.89 -21.92 1.16
N PHE A 10 -15.59 -21.62 -0.11
CA PHE A 10 -14.25 -21.81 -0.68
C PHE A 10 -13.19 -20.89 -0.06
N SER A 11 -13.52 -19.63 0.21
CA SER A 11 -12.62 -18.67 0.87
C SER A 11 -12.32 -19.04 2.33
N VAL A 12 -13.30 -19.65 3.03
CA VAL A 12 -13.14 -20.13 4.41
C VAL A 12 -12.37 -21.44 4.49
N LEU A 13 -12.53 -22.35 3.53
CA LEU A 13 -11.68 -23.54 3.40
C LEU A 13 -10.22 -23.17 3.03
N TYR A 14 -10.00 -22.12 2.23
CA TYR A 14 -8.65 -21.65 1.91
C TYR A 14 -7.95 -20.99 3.11
N CYS A 15 -8.69 -20.29 3.98
CA CYS A 15 -8.16 -19.72 5.22
C CYS A 15 -7.81 -20.77 6.27
N THR A 16 -8.48 -21.93 6.30
CA THR A 16 -8.19 -23.03 7.23
C THR A 16 -6.99 -23.87 6.79
N ALA A 17 -6.78 -24.06 5.49
CA ALA A 17 -5.65 -24.82 4.95
C ALA A 17 -4.27 -24.15 5.13
N MET A 18 -4.21 -22.83 5.38
CA MET A 18 -2.95 -22.13 5.67
C MET A 18 -2.45 -22.28 7.11
N GLY A 19 -3.19 -23.01 7.97
CA GLY A 19 -2.74 -23.38 9.32
C GLY A 19 -1.79 -24.58 9.37
N ALA A 20 -1.64 -25.33 8.27
CA ALA A 20 -0.71 -26.46 8.18
C ALA A 20 0.00 -26.41 6.81
N VAL A 21 1.30 -26.11 6.79
CA VAL A 21 2.13 -26.15 5.57
C VAL A 21 2.93 -27.45 5.58
N PRO A 22 2.83 -28.32 4.55
CA PRO A 22 3.72 -29.46 4.42
C PRO A 22 5.16 -28.96 4.18
N ARG A 23 6.10 -29.53 4.92
CA ARG A 23 7.54 -29.38 4.64
C ARG A 23 7.86 -30.11 3.33
N THR A 24 8.82 -29.54 2.61
CA THR A 24 9.50 -30.05 1.39
C THR A 24 8.67 -30.11 0.11
N GLU A 25 8.78 -29.06 -0.72
CA GLU A 25 8.72 -29.18 -2.18
C GLU A 25 9.24 -27.90 -2.86
N ASN A 26 9.85 -28.06 -4.04
CA ASN A 26 10.81 -27.15 -4.66
C ASN A 26 10.23 -25.75 -4.99
N SER A 27 10.95 -24.69 -4.58
CA SER A 27 10.44 -23.31 -4.49
C SER A 27 10.16 -22.57 -5.82
N SER A 28 10.60 -23.11 -6.95
CA SER A 28 10.48 -22.51 -8.28
C SER A 28 9.25 -22.96 -9.06
N GLU A 29 8.83 -24.23 -8.95
CA GLU A 29 7.62 -24.78 -9.60
C GLU A 29 6.33 -24.28 -8.94
N LEU A 30 6.38 -24.06 -7.63
CA LEU A 30 5.25 -23.61 -6.80
C LEU A 30 4.76 -22.19 -7.16
N ILE A 31 5.59 -21.36 -7.81
CA ILE A 31 5.27 -19.96 -8.13
C ILE A 31 4.40 -19.87 -9.39
N LEU A 32 4.62 -20.76 -10.36
CA LEU A 32 3.85 -20.83 -11.61
C LEU A 32 2.41 -21.32 -11.39
N THR A 33 2.19 -22.22 -10.44
CA THR A 33 0.87 -22.75 -10.06
C THR A 33 0.11 -21.89 -9.03
N LYS A 34 0.75 -20.88 -8.42
CA LYS A 34 0.15 -20.05 -7.35
C LYS A 34 -0.30 -18.65 -7.77
N LEU A 35 0.03 -18.16 -8.97
CA LEU A 35 -0.48 -16.89 -9.50
C LEU A 35 -1.89 -17.07 -10.08
N ALA A 36 -2.86 -17.12 -9.18
CA ALA A 36 -4.27 -17.20 -9.52
C ALA A 36 -4.95 -15.83 -9.33
N MET A 37 -6.02 -15.59 -10.07
CA MET A 37 -6.92 -14.45 -9.77
C MET A 37 -7.53 -14.55 -8.37
N ASP A 38 -7.64 -15.76 -7.82
CA ASP A 38 -8.31 -16.06 -6.55
C ASP A 38 -7.37 -15.91 -5.33
N ILE A 39 -6.26 -15.17 -5.45
CA ILE A 39 -5.42 -14.84 -4.28
C ILE A 39 -6.20 -13.81 -3.44
N PRO A 40 -6.67 -14.15 -2.22
CA PRO A 40 -7.34 -13.16 -1.38
C PRO A 40 -6.31 -12.12 -0.92
N ILE A 41 -6.69 -10.86 -0.95
CA ILE A 41 -5.89 -9.75 -0.44
C ILE A 41 -6.32 -9.48 1.00
N ARG A 42 -5.36 -9.42 1.94
CA ARG A 42 -5.64 -9.12 3.35
C ARG A 42 -5.13 -7.72 3.68
N VAL A 43 -6.05 -6.76 3.76
CA VAL A 43 -5.73 -5.35 4.00
C VAL A 43 -5.95 -5.00 5.47
N LEU A 44 -4.90 -4.52 6.14
CA LEU A 44 -5.00 -3.98 7.50
C LEU A 44 -5.84 -2.70 7.49
N LEU A 45 -6.90 -2.69 8.29
CA LEU A 45 -7.76 -1.52 8.50
C LEU A 45 -7.44 -0.78 9.80
N ASP A 46 -7.20 -1.53 10.89
CA ASP A 46 -6.87 -0.96 12.20
C ASP A 46 -6.06 -1.96 13.05
N GLU A 47 -5.24 -1.42 13.94
CA GLU A 47 -4.41 -2.17 14.90
C GLU A 47 -4.60 -1.56 16.29
N LYS A 48 -4.91 -2.40 17.27
CA LYS A 48 -5.10 -2.00 18.67
C LYS A 48 -4.25 -2.85 19.59
N ASN A 49 -3.64 -2.21 20.58
CA ASN A 49 -2.96 -2.93 21.65
C ASN A 49 -3.99 -3.43 22.68
N VAL A 50 -3.91 -4.71 23.03
CA VAL A 50 -4.88 -5.41 23.90
C VAL A 50 -4.76 -5.08 25.37
N THR A 51 -3.67 -4.41 25.79
CA THR A 51 -3.46 -3.99 27.19
C THR A 51 -4.49 -2.95 27.64
N LYS A 52 -5.15 -2.26 26.69
CA LYS A 52 -6.23 -1.31 26.96
C LYS A 52 -7.53 -1.81 26.33
N PRO A 53 -8.68 -1.60 26.99
CA PRO A 53 -9.97 -1.86 26.36
C PRO A 53 -10.16 -1.02 25.09
N PHE A 54 -10.79 -1.61 24.09
CA PHE A 54 -11.15 -0.93 22.85
C PHE A 54 -12.40 -1.53 22.23
N GLN A 55 -12.95 -0.81 21.25
CA GLN A 55 -14.05 -1.29 20.44
C GLN A 55 -13.87 -0.96 18.96
N TRP A 56 -14.37 -1.83 18.10
CA TRP A 56 -14.63 -1.56 16.69
C TRP A 56 -16.13 -1.66 16.43
N LYS A 57 -16.67 -0.70 15.68
CA LYS A 57 -18.07 -0.67 15.25
C LYS A 57 -18.12 -0.91 13.74
N LEU A 58 -18.84 -1.95 13.34
CA LEU A 58 -19.10 -2.32 11.95
C LEU A 58 -20.59 -2.19 11.66
N GLU A 59 -20.94 -1.69 10.49
CA GLU A 59 -22.33 -1.47 10.08
C GLU A 59 -22.58 -2.10 8.71
N SER A 60 -23.72 -2.73 8.51
CA SER A 60 -24.13 -3.31 7.23
C SER A 60 -25.65 -3.33 7.20
N PRO A 61 -26.31 -2.97 6.09
CA PRO A 61 -27.75 -3.11 6.01
C PRO A 61 -28.10 -4.60 6.11
N GLY A 62 -28.78 -5.01 7.19
CA GLY A 62 -29.19 -6.40 7.42
C GLY A 62 -28.46 -7.08 8.57
N PHE A 63 -27.90 -8.25 8.30
CA PHE A 63 -27.42 -9.21 9.30
C PHE A 63 -25.94 -9.52 9.07
N PHE A 64 -25.25 -9.92 10.13
CA PHE A 64 -23.88 -10.44 10.05
C PHE A 64 -23.83 -11.91 10.40
N VAL A 65 -22.91 -12.63 9.78
CA VAL A 65 -22.51 -13.97 10.20
C VAL A 65 -21.14 -13.87 10.85
N VAL A 66 -21.06 -14.29 12.10
CA VAL A 66 -19.80 -14.38 12.85
C VAL A 66 -19.42 -15.85 12.96
N PHE A 67 -18.18 -16.18 12.63
CA PHE A 67 -17.69 -17.56 12.77
C PHE A 67 -16.19 -17.62 13.09
N SER A 68 -15.82 -18.65 13.85
CA SER A 68 -14.42 -18.97 14.19
C SER A 68 -14.00 -20.26 13.50
N PRO A 69 -12.86 -20.29 12.79
CA PRO A 69 -12.32 -21.54 12.24
C PRO A 69 -11.91 -22.51 13.36
N GLY A 70 -12.16 -23.81 13.18
CA GLY A 70 -11.69 -24.86 14.10
C GLY A 70 -12.59 -25.16 15.30
N GLU A 71 -13.46 -24.24 15.70
CA GLU A 71 -14.55 -24.55 16.64
C GLU A 71 -15.72 -25.17 15.87
N ASN A 72 -16.34 -26.21 16.42
CA ASN A 72 -17.45 -26.98 15.84
C ASN A 72 -18.55 -26.09 15.23
N ARG A 73 -18.38 -25.65 13.97
CA ARG A 73 -19.30 -24.93 13.06
C ARG A 73 -20.29 -23.93 13.66
N ARG A 74 -20.05 -23.33 14.84
CA ARG A 74 -20.97 -22.36 15.44
C ARG A 74 -20.86 -21.04 14.68
N LYS A 75 -21.70 -20.91 13.66
CA LYS A 75 -22.01 -19.66 12.99
C LYS A 75 -23.03 -18.93 13.85
N THR A 76 -22.66 -17.77 14.37
CA THR A 76 -23.58 -16.90 15.09
C THR A 76 -24.14 -15.89 14.11
N ILE A 77 -25.47 -15.89 13.97
CA ILE A 77 -26.17 -14.88 13.17
C ILE A 77 -26.47 -13.69 14.08
N VAL A 78 -25.87 -12.54 13.79
CA VAL A 78 -26.15 -11.30 14.48
C VAL A 78 -27.25 -10.57 13.74
N LYS A 79 -28.44 -10.57 14.35
CA LYS A 79 -29.66 -9.93 13.84
C LYS A 79 -29.75 -8.44 14.12
N ALA A 80 -28.72 -7.70 13.74
CA ALA A 80 -28.64 -6.26 13.92
C ALA A 80 -27.88 -5.60 12.77
N PRO A 81 -28.23 -4.34 12.42
CA PRO A 81 -27.52 -3.57 11.38
C PRO A 81 -26.11 -3.15 11.83
N THR A 82 -25.74 -3.43 13.07
CA THR A 82 -24.46 -3.07 13.68
C THR A 82 -23.88 -4.24 14.45
N VAL A 83 -22.57 -4.43 14.28
CA VAL A 83 -21.72 -5.30 15.09
C VAL A 83 -20.70 -4.44 15.83
N VAL A 84 -20.69 -4.53 17.16
CA VAL A 84 -19.68 -3.94 18.03
C VAL A 84 -18.79 -5.05 18.54
N ILE A 85 -17.51 -4.98 18.17
CA ILE A 85 -16.46 -5.89 18.62
C ILE A 85 -15.73 -5.18 19.75
N THR A 86 -15.82 -5.72 20.95
CA THR A 86 -15.13 -5.17 22.12
C THR A 86 -14.04 -6.12 22.56
N HIS A 87 -12.86 -5.59 22.89
CA HIS A 87 -11.84 -6.31 23.63
C HIS A 87 -11.75 -5.74 25.04
N SER A 88 -11.96 -6.59 26.04
CA SER A 88 -11.82 -6.22 27.45
C SER A 88 -11.52 -7.47 28.28
N LYS A 89 -10.78 -7.30 29.39
CA LYS A 89 -10.44 -8.41 30.31
C LYS A 89 -9.86 -9.65 29.60
N GLY A 90 -9.03 -9.42 28.57
CA GLY A 90 -8.35 -10.47 27.81
C GLY A 90 -9.22 -11.29 26.84
N SER A 91 -10.49 -10.93 26.65
CA SER A 91 -11.42 -11.64 25.75
C SER A 91 -12.05 -10.69 24.73
N PHE A 92 -12.49 -11.25 23.61
CA PHE A 92 -13.33 -10.53 22.65
C PHE A 92 -14.81 -10.79 22.92
N TYR A 93 -15.62 -9.79 22.60
CA TYR A 93 -17.07 -9.83 22.66
C TYR A 93 -17.63 -9.26 21.36
N VAL A 94 -18.66 -9.90 20.81
CA VAL A 94 -19.43 -9.39 19.67
C VAL A 94 -20.84 -9.12 20.15
N ASN A 95 -21.25 -7.84 20.14
CA ASN A 95 -22.53 -7.38 20.73
C ASN A 95 -22.77 -7.94 22.15
N GLY A 96 -21.71 -7.93 22.98
CA GLY A 96 -21.74 -8.44 24.35
C GLY A 96 -21.56 -9.96 24.50
N LEU A 97 -21.64 -10.73 23.42
CA LEU A 97 -21.44 -12.18 23.45
C LEU A 97 -19.94 -12.52 23.36
N ARG A 98 -19.42 -13.17 24.40
CA ARG A 98 -18.00 -13.58 24.47
C ARG A 98 -17.65 -14.52 23.32
N GLN A 99 -16.54 -14.24 22.63
CA GLN A 99 -15.95 -15.11 21.63
C GLN A 99 -14.93 -16.04 22.30
N LEU A 100 -14.96 -17.31 21.91
CA LEU A 100 -14.05 -18.34 22.44
C LEU A 100 -12.67 -18.27 21.76
N SER A 101 -12.65 -17.94 20.47
CA SER A 101 -11.43 -17.74 19.70
C SER A 101 -11.00 -16.26 19.67
N SER A 102 -9.69 -16.05 19.65
CA SER A 102 -9.05 -14.75 19.37
C SER A 102 -8.85 -14.49 17.87
N HIS A 103 -9.35 -15.39 17.03
CA HIS A 103 -9.43 -15.28 15.58
C HIS A 103 -10.83 -15.66 15.07
N PHE A 104 -11.53 -14.71 14.45
CA PHE A 104 -12.87 -14.92 13.91
C PHE A 104 -13.17 -13.98 12.75
N PHE A 105 -14.18 -14.34 11.97
CA PHE A 105 -14.61 -13.62 10.78
C PHE A 105 -15.98 -13.02 10.97
N ILE A 106 -16.21 -11.90 10.30
CA ILE A 106 -17.48 -11.17 10.23
C ILE A 106 -17.81 -11.00 8.75
N VAL A 107 -18.89 -11.65 8.35
CA VAL A 107 -19.38 -11.64 6.97
C VAL A 107 -20.67 -10.84 6.93
N PRO A 108 -20.80 -9.85 6.03
CA PRO A 108 -22.08 -9.20 5.80
C PRO A 108 -22.96 -10.09 4.92
N LEU A 109 -24.27 -10.11 5.17
CA LEU A 109 -25.20 -10.80 4.25
C LEU A 109 -25.47 -9.99 2.97
N LYS A 110 -25.38 -8.65 3.07
CA LYS A 110 -25.44 -7.72 1.93
C LYS A 110 -24.03 -7.27 1.53
N ASP A 111 -23.93 -6.57 0.41
CA ASP A 111 -22.69 -6.48 -0.36
C ASP A 111 -21.49 -5.82 0.37
N SER A 112 -21.71 -5.01 1.42
CA SER A 112 -20.63 -4.25 2.05
C SER A 112 -20.72 -4.06 3.57
N ILE A 113 -19.57 -3.95 4.23
CA ILE A 113 -19.40 -3.53 5.64
C ILE A 113 -18.86 -2.09 5.69
N THR A 114 -19.54 -1.22 6.43
CA THR A 114 -19.04 0.11 6.80
C THR A 114 -18.19 0.03 8.06
N PHE A 115 -17.00 0.65 7.99
CA PHE A 115 -16.12 0.89 9.14
C PHE A 115 -15.63 2.34 9.12
N GLY A 116 -15.95 3.09 10.18
CA GLY A 116 -15.70 4.53 10.23
C GLY A 116 -16.55 5.27 9.19
N LYS A 117 -15.89 5.95 8.25
CA LYS A 117 -16.56 6.71 7.15
C LYS A 117 -16.55 5.99 5.81
N ASN A 118 -16.01 4.77 5.76
CA ASN A 118 -15.74 4.04 4.53
C ASN A 118 -16.58 2.76 4.48
N SER A 119 -17.03 2.38 3.28
CA SER A 119 -17.71 1.12 3.01
C SER A 119 -16.78 0.18 2.26
N PHE A 120 -16.74 -1.09 2.66
CA PHE A 120 -15.79 -2.09 2.19
C PHE A 120 -16.52 -3.35 1.72
N ASP A 121 -16.10 -3.90 0.59
CA ASP A 121 -16.54 -5.22 0.14
C ASP A 121 -15.78 -6.34 0.87
N GLY A 122 -16.29 -7.57 0.74
CA GLY A 122 -15.63 -8.77 1.26
C GLY A 122 -15.92 -9.03 2.74
N ILE A 123 -14.96 -9.67 3.41
CA ILE A 123 -15.11 -10.21 4.77
C ILE A 123 -14.14 -9.51 5.70
N PHE A 124 -14.49 -9.38 6.98
CA PHE A 124 -13.60 -8.83 8.00
C PHE A 124 -13.08 -9.96 8.88
N ALA A 125 -11.79 -9.99 9.13
CA ALA A 125 -11.14 -10.87 10.09
C ALA A 125 -10.69 -10.04 11.30
N VAL A 126 -11.01 -10.53 12.49
CA VAL A 126 -10.44 -10.07 13.76
C VAL A 126 -9.43 -11.11 14.18
N THR A 127 -8.18 -10.69 14.38
CA THR A 127 -7.11 -11.61 14.83
C THR A 127 -6.27 -10.95 15.89
N LYS A 128 -6.07 -11.63 17.03
CA LYS A 128 -5.06 -11.26 18.01
C LYS A 128 -3.75 -12.02 17.74
N VAL A 129 -2.65 -11.29 17.72
CA VAL A 129 -1.29 -11.85 17.71
C VAL A 129 -0.50 -11.14 18.80
N ASN A 130 -0.03 -11.89 19.79
CA ASN A 130 0.62 -11.35 20.98
C ASN A 130 -0.25 -10.26 21.64
N ASP A 131 0.32 -9.08 21.89
CA ASP A 131 -0.36 -7.95 22.52
C ASP A 131 -1.15 -7.05 21.56
N ASN A 132 -1.27 -7.45 20.30
CA ASN A 132 -1.95 -6.65 19.28
C ASN A 132 -3.15 -7.40 18.70
N SER A 133 -4.20 -6.64 18.41
CA SER A 133 -5.39 -7.08 17.70
C SER A 133 -5.51 -6.32 16.39
N TYR A 134 -5.84 -7.06 15.34
CA TYR A 134 -5.87 -6.59 13.97
C TYR A 134 -7.28 -6.73 13.42
N LEU A 135 -7.79 -5.64 12.86
CA LEU A 135 -8.98 -5.64 12.00
C LEU A 135 -8.51 -5.65 10.55
N VAL A 136 -8.79 -6.75 9.85
CA VAL A 136 -8.26 -7.01 8.51
C VAL A 136 -9.41 -7.27 7.54
N ASN A 137 -9.45 -6.56 6.43
CA ASN A 137 -10.42 -6.83 5.36
C ASN A 137 -9.84 -7.80 4.34
N HIS A 138 -10.62 -8.83 4.01
CA HIS A 138 -10.32 -9.90 3.07
C HIS A 138 -11.22 -9.74 1.85
N LEU A 139 -10.62 -9.56 0.68
CA LEU A 139 -11.32 -9.37 -0.58
C LEU A 139 -10.52 -9.92 -1.76
N ASP A 140 -11.21 -10.10 -2.88
CA ASP A 140 -10.57 -10.57 -4.11
C ASP A 140 -9.70 -9.45 -4.73
N LEU A 141 -8.75 -9.85 -5.56
CA LEU A 141 -7.78 -8.94 -6.17
C LEU A 141 -8.43 -7.80 -6.96
N GLU A 142 -9.49 -8.06 -7.71
CA GLU A 142 -10.14 -7.04 -8.54
C GLU A 142 -10.90 -6.02 -7.69
N ASP A 143 -11.56 -6.46 -6.60
CA ASP A 143 -12.23 -5.58 -5.65
C ASP A 143 -11.22 -4.70 -4.91
N TYR A 144 -10.03 -5.25 -4.62
CA TYR A 144 -8.90 -4.47 -4.10
C TYR A 144 -8.47 -3.37 -5.07
N VAL A 145 -8.22 -3.69 -6.34
CA VAL A 145 -7.82 -2.69 -7.35
C VAL A 145 -8.90 -1.63 -7.52
N LEU A 146 -10.17 -2.04 -7.55
CA LEU A 146 -11.33 -1.16 -7.67
C LEU A 146 -11.49 -0.22 -6.46
N SER A 147 -11.04 -0.63 -5.28
CA SER A 147 -11.02 0.18 -4.06
C SER A 147 -9.79 1.08 -3.92
N VAL A 148 -8.72 0.82 -4.66
CA VAL A 148 -7.48 1.62 -4.65
C VAL A 148 -7.56 2.77 -5.66
N ILE A 149 -8.01 2.48 -6.89
CA ILE A 149 -7.95 3.44 -7.99
C ILE A 149 -8.62 4.80 -7.72
N PRO A 150 -9.74 4.93 -6.97
CA PRO A 150 -10.33 6.25 -6.72
C PRO A 150 -9.47 7.17 -5.85
N TYR A 151 -8.47 6.62 -5.17
CA TYR A 151 -7.61 7.33 -4.22
C TYR A 151 -6.17 7.49 -4.72
N GLU A 152 -5.75 6.67 -5.67
CA GLU A 152 -4.44 6.72 -6.32
C GLU A 152 -4.51 7.25 -7.77
N SER A 153 -5.70 7.68 -8.21
CA SER A 153 -5.94 8.30 -9.51
C SER A 153 -6.85 9.52 -9.34
N GLN A 154 -7.10 10.22 -10.45
CA GLN A 154 -8.05 11.31 -10.53
C GLN A 154 -9.17 10.96 -11.51
N LEU A 155 -10.40 11.24 -11.08
CA LEU A 155 -11.58 11.07 -11.92
C LEU A 155 -11.50 12.01 -13.14
N GLY A 156 -11.87 11.50 -14.31
CA GLY A 156 -11.83 12.24 -15.58
C GLY A 156 -10.49 12.16 -16.33
N TRP A 157 -9.45 11.52 -15.77
CA TRP A 157 -8.28 11.18 -16.58
C TRP A 157 -8.62 10.11 -17.64
N PRO A 158 -7.96 10.14 -18.82
CA PRO A 158 -8.28 9.25 -19.93
C PRO A 158 -8.26 7.76 -19.59
N ASP A 159 -9.06 6.97 -20.30
CA ASP A 159 -9.19 5.52 -20.09
C ASP A 159 -7.85 4.78 -20.10
N GLU A 160 -6.93 5.13 -21.02
CA GLU A 160 -5.61 4.50 -21.10
C GLU A 160 -4.73 4.81 -19.87
N VAL A 161 -4.91 5.98 -19.24
CA VAL A 161 -4.25 6.31 -17.96
C VAL A 161 -4.79 5.38 -16.86
N GLN A 162 -6.11 5.27 -16.74
CA GLN A 162 -6.74 4.44 -15.72
C GLN A 162 -6.37 2.96 -15.91
N LYS A 163 -6.33 2.46 -17.15
CA LYS A 163 -5.90 1.09 -17.45
C LYS A 163 -4.44 0.84 -17.05
N ALA A 164 -3.53 1.78 -17.36
CA ALA A 164 -2.14 1.68 -16.93
C ALA A 164 -2.02 1.60 -15.39
N PHE A 165 -2.84 2.37 -14.68
CA PHE A 165 -2.90 2.35 -13.22
C PHE A 165 -3.51 1.07 -12.68
N CYS A 166 -4.63 0.58 -13.21
CA CYS A 166 -5.21 -0.70 -12.81
C CYS A 166 -4.18 -1.84 -12.87
N ILE A 167 -3.46 -1.95 -14.00
CA ILE A 167 -2.42 -2.97 -14.19
C ILE A 167 -1.27 -2.78 -13.19
N SER A 168 -0.82 -1.54 -12.97
CA SER A 168 0.26 -1.23 -12.01
C SER A 168 -0.15 -1.55 -10.58
N PHE A 169 -1.33 -1.12 -10.15
CA PHE A 169 -1.86 -1.36 -8.80
C PHE A 169 -2.08 -2.84 -8.54
N ARG A 170 -2.62 -3.58 -9.53
CA ARG A 170 -2.75 -5.03 -9.45
C ARG A 170 -1.40 -5.72 -9.27
N SER A 171 -0.41 -5.33 -10.09
CA SER A 171 0.95 -5.89 -10.03
C SER A 171 1.63 -5.61 -8.69
N TYR A 172 1.54 -4.36 -8.21
CA TYR A 172 2.06 -3.94 -6.91
C TYR A 172 1.39 -4.73 -5.77
N GLY A 173 0.06 -4.79 -5.75
CA GLY A 173 -0.70 -5.46 -4.70
C GLY A 173 -0.29 -6.93 -4.56
N ILE A 174 -0.22 -7.67 -5.68
CA ILE A 174 0.21 -9.06 -5.64
C ILE A 174 1.67 -9.18 -5.21
N SER A 175 2.56 -8.33 -5.72
CA SER A 175 3.98 -8.33 -5.32
C SER A 175 4.14 -8.18 -3.80
N LYS A 176 3.38 -7.27 -3.17
CA LYS A 176 3.38 -7.08 -1.71
C LYS A 176 2.76 -8.24 -0.94
N VAL A 177 1.68 -8.83 -1.45
CA VAL A 177 1.09 -10.04 -0.85
C VAL A 177 2.10 -11.18 -0.83
N LEU A 178 2.76 -11.44 -1.96
CA LEU A 178 3.74 -12.52 -2.06
C LEU A 178 4.97 -12.24 -1.18
N GLU A 179 5.46 -11.01 -1.14
CA GLU A 179 6.57 -10.58 -0.26
C GLU A 179 6.24 -10.84 1.21
N GLN A 180 5.08 -10.37 1.69
CA GLN A 180 4.67 -10.51 3.08
C GLN A 180 4.47 -11.99 3.48
N ARG A 181 3.85 -12.79 2.60
CA ARG A 181 3.63 -14.22 2.86
C ARG A 181 4.91 -15.03 2.83
N ALA A 182 5.83 -14.73 1.91
CA ALA A 182 7.16 -15.35 1.89
C ALA A 182 7.95 -14.99 3.16
N LEU A 183 7.84 -13.75 3.64
CA LEU A 183 8.46 -13.34 4.90
C LEU A 183 7.91 -14.14 6.09
N HIS A 184 6.59 -14.36 6.17
CA HIS A 184 6.02 -15.25 7.19
C HIS A 184 6.54 -16.67 7.10
N ALA A 185 6.50 -17.26 5.90
CA ALA A 185 6.95 -18.63 5.70
C ALA A 185 8.41 -18.82 6.14
N ARG A 186 9.26 -17.81 5.89
CA ARG A 186 10.69 -17.84 6.27
C ARG A 186 10.93 -17.58 7.76
N THR A 187 10.20 -16.67 8.39
CA THR A 187 10.47 -16.22 9.76
C THR A 187 9.64 -16.90 10.83
N GLY A 188 8.53 -17.55 10.46
CA GLY A 188 7.53 -18.07 11.38
C GLY A 188 6.73 -17.00 12.13
N LYS A 189 7.06 -15.71 11.96
CA LYS A 189 6.35 -14.61 12.62
C LYS A 189 5.00 -14.40 11.95
N LEU A 190 3.92 -14.62 12.68
CA LEU A 190 2.56 -14.39 12.18
C LEU A 190 2.27 -12.88 12.06
N VAL A 191 1.95 -12.41 10.85
CA VAL A 191 1.24 -11.14 10.64
C VAL A 191 -0.08 -11.45 9.93
N PRO A 192 -1.23 -11.02 10.46
CA PRO A 192 -2.54 -11.46 9.95
C PRO A 192 -2.99 -10.71 8.68
N PHE A 193 -2.16 -9.82 8.15
CA PHE A 193 -2.44 -9.04 6.94
C PHE A 193 -1.28 -9.11 5.95
N ASP A 194 -1.57 -8.73 4.70
CA ASP A 194 -0.61 -8.64 3.60
C ASP A 194 -0.24 -7.18 3.30
N ILE A 195 -1.22 -6.27 3.32
CA ILE A 195 -1.07 -4.89 2.86
C ILE A 195 -1.64 -3.90 3.90
N LYS A 196 -1.01 -2.73 4.09
CA LYS A 196 -1.56 -1.60 4.84
C LYS A 196 -2.40 -0.69 3.95
N ASN A 197 -3.49 -0.13 4.48
CA ASN A 197 -4.42 0.74 3.75
C ASN A 197 -3.98 2.21 3.55
N THR A 198 -2.70 2.52 3.79
CA THR A 198 -2.14 3.88 3.74
C THR A 198 -1.05 3.98 2.67
N ASN A 199 -0.45 5.17 2.50
CA ASN A 199 0.70 5.41 1.63
C ASN A 199 1.96 4.58 1.97
N ALA A 200 1.94 3.79 3.06
CA ALA A 200 2.92 2.74 3.25
C ALA A 200 2.91 1.71 2.11
N HIS A 201 1.72 1.43 1.55
CA HIS A 201 1.53 0.63 0.36
C HIS A 201 0.69 1.39 -0.69
N GLN A 202 -0.63 1.23 -0.67
CA GLN A 202 -1.57 1.96 -1.52
C GLN A 202 -2.74 2.42 -0.67
N VAL A 203 -3.24 3.63 -0.93
CA VAL A 203 -4.42 4.15 -0.25
C VAL A 203 -5.62 3.30 -0.61
N TYR A 204 -6.15 2.64 0.42
CA TYR A 204 -7.30 1.76 0.31
C TYR A 204 -8.38 2.25 1.29
N ARG A 205 -9.52 2.69 0.76
CA ARG A 205 -10.64 3.20 1.58
C ARG A 205 -11.98 2.60 1.16
N GLY A 206 -11.93 1.40 0.60
CA GLY A 206 -13.10 0.64 0.16
C GLY A 206 -13.77 1.21 -1.09
N ASN A 207 -15.05 0.95 -1.27
CA ASN A 207 -15.72 0.96 -2.57
C ASN A 207 -16.58 2.20 -2.88
N LEU A 208 -16.72 3.15 -1.94
CA LEU A 208 -17.68 4.27 -2.06
C LEU A 208 -17.53 5.13 -3.33
N LYS A 209 -16.35 5.16 -3.94
CA LYS A 209 -16.02 5.98 -5.13
C LYS A 209 -15.64 5.14 -6.35
N SER A 210 -15.94 3.84 -6.33
CA SER A 210 -15.41 2.88 -7.29
C SER A 210 -16.14 2.85 -8.64
N VAL A 211 -17.44 3.16 -8.67
CA VAL A 211 -18.30 2.99 -9.85
C VAL A 211 -17.70 3.54 -11.14
N PRO A 212 -17.13 4.76 -11.18
CA PRO A 212 -16.58 5.32 -12.42
C PRO A 212 -15.37 4.54 -12.99
N TYR A 213 -14.69 3.75 -12.17
CA TYR A 213 -13.47 3.03 -12.56
C TYR A 213 -13.72 1.56 -12.90
N LYS A 214 -14.95 1.06 -12.68
CA LYS A 214 -15.30 -0.35 -12.86
C LYS A 214 -14.95 -0.85 -14.27
N LYS A 215 -15.24 -0.04 -15.29
CA LYS A 215 -14.87 -0.36 -16.68
C LYS A 215 -13.38 -0.58 -16.85
N ASN A 216 -12.52 0.32 -16.34
CA ASN A 216 -11.06 0.21 -16.50
C ASN A 216 -10.48 -1.00 -15.74
N VAL A 217 -11.07 -1.34 -14.59
CA VAL A 217 -10.70 -2.55 -13.83
C VAL A 217 -11.06 -3.80 -14.64
N GLU A 218 -12.28 -3.90 -15.17
CA GLU A 218 -12.74 -5.04 -15.97
C GLU A 218 -12.00 -5.18 -17.31
N ASP A 219 -11.77 -4.07 -18.03
CA ASP A 219 -11.00 -4.04 -19.29
C ASP A 219 -9.58 -4.60 -19.10
N THR A 220 -9.04 -4.47 -17.89
CA THR A 220 -7.69 -4.94 -17.50
C THR A 220 -7.71 -6.13 -16.56
N ARG A 221 -8.86 -6.80 -16.41
CA ARG A 221 -9.06 -7.88 -15.42
C ARG A 221 -7.97 -8.93 -15.49
N GLY A 222 -7.30 -9.19 -14.37
CA GLY A 222 -6.21 -10.16 -14.27
C GLY A 222 -4.95 -9.81 -15.05
N VAL A 223 -4.87 -8.67 -15.75
CA VAL A 223 -3.63 -8.25 -16.44
C VAL A 223 -2.67 -7.64 -15.42
N VAL A 224 -1.46 -8.20 -15.37
CA VAL A 224 -0.37 -7.79 -14.49
C VAL A 224 0.93 -7.69 -15.28
N LEU A 225 1.89 -6.97 -14.71
CA LEU A 225 3.28 -6.93 -15.14
C LEU A 225 4.10 -7.97 -14.38
N VAL A 226 4.94 -8.72 -15.11
CA VAL A 226 5.82 -9.75 -14.56
C VAL A 226 7.25 -9.63 -15.08
N HIS A 227 8.20 -10.08 -14.26
CA HIS A 227 9.59 -10.34 -14.62
C HIS A 227 9.95 -11.72 -14.09
N ASP A 228 10.54 -12.58 -14.92
CA ASP A 228 10.79 -14.01 -14.59
C ASP A 228 9.57 -14.71 -13.98
N LYS A 229 8.40 -14.51 -14.60
CA LYS A 229 7.10 -15.06 -14.18
C LYS A 229 6.65 -14.63 -12.77
N LYS A 230 7.32 -13.67 -12.13
CA LYS A 230 6.95 -13.08 -10.84
C LYS A 230 6.36 -11.68 -11.04
N PRO A 231 5.30 -11.29 -10.31
CA PRO A 231 4.76 -9.94 -10.37
C PRO A 231 5.83 -8.90 -10.05
N VAL A 232 5.90 -7.86 -10.88
CA VAL A 232 6.82 -6.76 -10.62
C VAL A 232 6.34 -5.92 -9.44
N LEU A 233 7.29 -5.42 -8.66
CA LEU A 233 7.05 -4.32 -7.73
C LEU A 233 6.80 -3.03 -8.53
N ALA A 234 5.55 -2.83 -8.97
CA ALA A 234 5.14 -1.69 -9.79
C ALA A 234 5.03 -0.40 -8.97
N MET A 235 6.16 0.13 -8.51
CA MET A 235 6.25 1.43 -7.80
C MET A 235 5.71 2.55 -8.69
N PHE A 236 5.04 3.56 -8.11
CA PHE A 236 4.52 4.71 -8.85
C PHE A 236 4.49 5.99 -8.00
N ASP A 237 4.61 7.15 -8.63
CA ASP A 237 4.55 8.44 -7.95
C ASP A 237 3.74 9.49 -8.74
N ILE A 238 3.48 10.63 -8.10
CA ILE A 238 2.75 11.73 -8.71
C ILE A 238 3.59 12.34 -9.83
N CYS A 239 4.85 12.69 -9.52
CA CYS A 239 5.77 13.31 -10.47
C CYS A 239 7.21 12.86 -10.21
N CYS A 240 7.89 12.32 -11.22
CA CYS A 240 9.26 11.82 -11.05
C CYS A 240 10.34 12.93 -11.08
N GLY A 241 10.00 14.17 -11.47
CA GLY A 241 10.94 15.29 -11.48
C GLY A 241 12.14 15.12 -12.42
N GLY A 242 12.04 14.25 -13.43
CA GLY A 242 13.13 13.96 -14.37
C GLY A 242 14.23 13.07 -13.80
N VAL A 243 14.03 12.47 -12.63
CA VAL A 243 15.00 11.53 -12.03
C VAL A 243 15.16 10.29 -12.90
N ILE A 244 16.41 9.84 -13.05
CA ILE A 244 16.78 8.57 -13.69
C ILE A 244 16.83 7.48 -12.61
N PRO A 245 15.86 6.55 -12.56
CA PRO A 245 15.79 5.53 -11.52
C PRO A 245 17.07 4.68 -11.39
N ALA A 246 17.71 4.31 -12.50
CA ALA A 246 18.92 3.49 -12.47
C ALA A 246 20.11 4.09 -11.71
N LYS A 247 20.12 5.41 -11.47
CA LYS A 247 21.17 6.11 -10.70
C LYS A 247 20.81 6.29 -9.22
N LYS A 248 19.58 5.94 -8.83
CA LYS A 248 19.06 6.18 -7.50
C LYS A 248 19.41 5.01 -6.57
N LYS A 249 19.74 5.30 -5.30
CA LYS A 249 19.96 4.28 -4.26
C LYS A 249 18.66 3.86 -3.58
N GLY A 250 18.64 2.64 -3.04
CA GLY A 250 17.55 2.11 -2.19
C GLY A 250 16.76 0.95 -2.78
N ILE A 251 17.01 0.57 -4.04
CA ILE A 251 16.47 -0.66 -4.63
C ILE A 251 17.62 -1.54 -5.07
N ASP A 252 17.54 -2.82 -4.73
CA ASP A 252 18.44 -3.86 -5.23
C ASP A 252 17.99 -4.25 -6.65
N PHE A 253 18.67 -3.70 -7.66
CA PHE A 253 18.34 -3.97 -9.06
C PHE A 253 18.61 -5.40 -9.51
N SER A 254 19.36 -6.21 -8.74
CA SER A 254 19.46 -7.65 -9.04
C SER A 254 18.14 -8.37 -8.82
N LYS A 255 17.30 -7.85 -7.91
CA LYS A 255 15.98 -8.41 -7.57
C LYS A 255 14.83 -7.69 -8.27
N ALA A 256 15.01 -6.41 -8.59
CA ALA A 256 14.00 -5.59 -9.27
C ALA A 256 14.57 -4.89 -10.52
N PRO A 257 15.11 -5.63 -11.51
CA PRO A 257 15.75 -5.04 -12.68
C PRO A 257 14.78 -4.23 -13.55
N TYR A 258 13.49 -4.56 -13.54
CA TYR A 258 12.41 -3.80 -14.18
C TYR A 258 12.24 -2.36 -13.63
N LEU A 259 12.79 -2.01 -12.45
CA LEU A 259 12.84 -0.63 -11.95
C LEU A 259 14.13 0.11 -12.33
N LYS A 260 15.10 -0.58 -12.96
CA LYS A 260 16.40 -0.02 -13.39
C LYS A 260 16.28 0.72 -14.73
N ARG A 261 15.36 1.67 -14.82
CA ARG A 261 15.17 2.48 -16.04
C ARG A 261 16.36 3.43 -16.23
N PRO A 262 17.13 3.34 -17.34
CA PRO A 262 18.36 4.11 -17.52
C PRO A 262 18.16 5.54 -18.05
N TYR A 263 16.91 5.93 -18.32
CA TYR A 263 16.55 7.24 -18.84
C TYR A 263 15.52 7.96 -17.95
N ALA A 264 15.44 9.28 -18.11
CA ALA A 264 14.49 10.15 -17.43
C ALA A 264 13.10 10.10 -18.09
N CYS A 265 12.06 10.45 -17.34
CA CYS A 265 10.75 10.76 -17.93
C CYS A 265 10.65 12.27 -18.17
N GLU A 266 10.43 12.63 -19.42
CA GLU A 266 10.34 14.03 -19.84
C GLU A 266 8.89 14.55 -19.90
N PHE A 267 7.92 13.64 -19.89
CA PHE A 267 6.50 13.94 -20.05
C PHE A 267 5.89 14.69 -18.85
N CYS A 268 6.56 14.73 -17.70
CA CYS A 268 6.08 15.49 -16.54
C CYS A 268 6.69 16.89 -16.38
N LYS A 269 7.53 17.34 -17.33
CA LYS A 269 8.28 18.62 -17.26
C LYS A 269 7.38 19.85 -17.02
N ASN A 270 6.19 19.87 -17.63
CA ASN A 270 5.25 21.00 -17.53
C ASN A 270 4.34 20.95 -16.29
N TYR A 271 4.49 19.94 -15.42
CA TYR A 271 3.68 19.84 -14.22
C TYR A 271 4.22 20.74 -13.11
N LYS A 272 3.34 21.41 -12.37
CA LYS A 272 3.69 22.37 -11.29
C LYS A 272 4.57 21.83 -10.16
N PHE A 273 4.69 20.50 -10.00
CA PHE A 273 5.56 19.88 -9.01
C PHE A 273 6.77 19.18 -9.64
N TYR A 274 6.99 19.34 -10.94
CA TYR A 274 8.24 18.95 -11.58
C TYR A 274 9.43 19.65 -10.92
N GLN A 275 9.27 20.96 -10.69
CA GLN A 275 10.11 21.77 -9.83
C GLN A 275 9.20 22.48 -8.82
N TRP A 276 9.70 22.67 -7.61
CA TRP A 276 8.99 23.40 -6.56
C TRP A 276 10.01 24.09 -5.67
N GLN A 277 9.62 25.22 -5.09
CA GLN A 277 10.40 25.91 -4.08
C GLN A 277 9.59 26.03 -2.80
N HIS A 278 10.25 25.97 -1.67
CA HIS A 278 9.66 26.32 -0.38
C HIS A 278 10.69 27.03 0.49
N GLN A 279 10.23 27.88 1.39
CA GLN A 279 11.09 28.61 2.32
C GLN A 279 10.66 28.31 3.76
N PHE A 280 11.62 27.94 4.60
CA PHE A 280 11.41 27.81 6.04
C PHE A 280 12.25 28.84 6.79
N SER A 281 11.71 29.42 7.86
CA SER A 281 12.53 30.13 8.83
C SER A 281 13.37 29.12 9.64
N PHE A 282 14.54 29.54 10.10
CA PHE A 282 15.38 28.72 10.97
C PHE A 282 14.64 28.37 12.27
N GLU A 283 13.81 29.26 12.79
CA GLU A 283 12.96 29.00 13.97
C GLU A 283 12.00 27.83 13.76
N LYS A 284 11.36 27.77 12.58
CA LYS A 284 10.49 26.66 12.22
C LYS A 284 11.29 25.35 12.13
N ILE A 285 12.48 25.39 11.53
CA ILE A 285 13.36 24.22 11.45
C ILE A 285 13.80 23.78 12.85
N GLU A 286 14.28 24.69 13.67
CA GLU A 286 14.70 24.45 15.06
C GLU A 286 13.60 23.78 15.88
N LYS A 287 12.35 24.28 15.77
CA LYS A 287 11.19 23.70 16.47
C LYS A 287 10.96 22.23 16.11
N GLU A 288 11.08 21.88 14.83
CA GLU A 288 10.89 20.49 14.40
C GLU A 288 12.10 19.62 14.77
N LEU A 289 13.32 20.13 14.60
CA LEU A 289 14.56 19.40 14.92
C LEU A 289 14.68 19.12 16.43
N LYS A 290 14.24 20.02 17.30
CA LYS A 290 14.24 19.82 18.76
C LYS A 290 13.41 18.61 19.21
N LYS A 291 12.43 18.16 18.41
CA LYS A 291 11.66 16.94 18.72
C LYS A 291 12.51 15.68 18.65
N GLU A 292 13.55 15.69 17.81
CA GLU A 292 14.48 14.57 17.63
C GLU A 292 15.81 14.81 18.38
N PHE A 293 16.20 16.07 18.55
CA PHE A 293 17.43 16.48 19.22
C PHE A 293 17.13 17.52 20.33
N PRO A 294 16.58 17.10 21.48
CA PRO A 294 16.12 18.03 22.53
C PRO A 294 17.20 18.96 23.08
N THR A 295 18.47 18.55 23.00
CA THR A 295 19.62 19.29 23.53
C THR A 295 20.23 20.29 22.54
N MET A 296 19.64 20.45 21.34
CA MET A 296 20.15 21.40 20.36
C MET A 296 19.87 22.86 20.78
N GLY A 297 20.87 23.73 20.62
CA GLY A 297 20.71 25.18 20.67
C GLY A 297 20.24 25.78 19.33
N ALA A 298 20.50 27.06 19.12
CA ALA A 298 20.13 27.77 17.89
C ALA A 298 20.81 27.17 16.64
N LEU A 299 20.03 27.01 15.56
CA LEU A 299 20.50 26.55 14.27
C LEU A 299 21.39 27.64 13.65
N ARG A 300 22.59 27.25 13.22
CA ARG A 300 23.56 28.15 12.59
C ARG A 300 23.76 27.81 11.12
N ASP A 301 23.69 26.53 10.79
CA ASP A 301 23.91 26.03 9.43
C ASP A 301 23.14 24.72 9.19
N ILE A 302 22.81 24.44 7.94
CA ILE A 302 22.13 23.21 7.51
C ILE A 302 22.42 22.96 6.02
N LYS A 303 22.79 21.73 5.69
CA LYS A 303 23.10 21.30 4.32
C LYS A 303 22.72 19.85 4.06
N VAL A 304 22.50 19.54 2.80
CA VAL A 304 22.48 18.15 2.33
C VAL A 304 23.92 17.66 2.26
N SER A 305 24.31 16.73 3.13
CA SER A 305 25.70 16.24 3.24
C SER A 305 26.00 15.07 2.30
N ALA A 306 24.98 14.31 1.89
CA ALA A 306 25.15 13.19 0.98
C ALA A 306 23.97 13.05 0.01
N ARG A 307 24.27 12.61 -1.22
CA ARG A 307 23.32 12.31 -2.29
C ARG A 307 23.65 10.97 -2.95
N ASP A 308 22.68 10.38 -3.64
CA ASP A 308 22.96 9.34 -4.63
C ASP A 308 23.27 9.95 -6.00
N ASP A 309 23.62 9.09 -6.97
CA ASP A 309 24.03 9.50 -8.31
C ASP A 309 22.86 10.05 -9.14
N ALA A 310 21.63 9.89 -8.65
CA ALA A 310 20.44 10.52 -9.19
C ALA A 310 20.19 11.93 -8.61
N GLY A 311 21.02 12.40 -7.67
CA GLY A 311 20.89 13.70 -7.01
C GLY A 311 19.92 13.71 -5.83
N VAL A 312 19.37 12.56 -5.44
CA VAL A 312 18.43 12.44 -4.31
C VAL A 312 19.20 12.54 -3.00
N ALA A 313 18.72 13.38 -2.08
CA ALA A 313 19.32 13.54 -0.76
C ALA A 313 19.24 12.24 0.05
N LEU A 314 20.35 11.85 0.67
CA LEU A 314 20.46 10.70 1.57
C LEU A 314 20.63 11.14 3.02
N GLU A 315 21.41 12.21 3.24
CA GLU A 315 21.78 12.68 4.57
C GLU A 315 21.72 14.21 4.66
N ILE A 316 21.25 14.69 5.80
CA ILE A 316 21.19 16.10 6.18
C ILE A 316 22.11 16.30 7.37
N LYS A 317 22.99 17.30 7.28
CA LYS A 317 23.89 17.71 8.34
C LYS A 317 23.61 19.15 8.73
N PHE A 318 23.47 19.41 10.03
CA PHE A 318 23.17 20.75 10.53
C PHE A 318 24.01 21.09 11.76
N ARG A 319 24.34 22.37 11.91
CA ARG A 319 25.12 22.90 13.02
C ARG A 319 24.22 23.65 13.97
N SER A 320 24.23 23.24 15.23
CA SER A 320 23.57 23.93 16.32
C SER A 320 24.61 24.34 17.36
N ALA A 321 24.66 25.63 17.67
CA ALA A 321 25.81 26.25 18.35
C ALA A 321 27.14 25.80 17.71
N ASN A 322 27.99 25.08 18.46
CA ASN A 322 29.29 24.57 18.00
C ASN A 322 29.30 23.06 17.72
N LYS A 323 28.13 22.40 17.72
CA LYS A 323 28.00 20.95 17.50
C LYS A 323 27.33 20.65 16.15
N TRP A 324 27.86 19.65 15.46
CA TRP A 324 27.26 19.11 14.25
C TRP A 324 26.37 17.92 14.58
N PHE A 325 25.21 17.89 13.95
CA PHE A 325 24.24 16.81 14.02
C PHE A 325 23.97 16.29 12.62
N THR A 326 23.58 15.03 12.54
CA THR A 326 23.31 14.34 11.28
C THR A 326 22.02 13.55 11.40
N MET A 327 21.25 13.51 10.31
CA MET A 327 20.11 12.60 10.17
C MET A 327 19.91 12.17 8.71
N THR A 328 19.12 11.12 8.51
CA THR A 328 18.72 10.72 7.16
C THR A 328 17.76 11.74 6.54
N ALA A 329 17.83 11.90 5.22
CA ALA A 329 16.91 12.74 4.47
C ALA A 329 15.44 12.26 4.61
N ALA A 330 15.23 10.96 4.80
CA ALA A 330 13.91 10.39 5.08
C ALA A 330 13.34 10.87 6.42
N LYS A 331 14.17 10.89 7.47
CA LYS A 331 13.77 11.43 8.77
C LYS A 331 13.50 12.93 8.68
N PHE A 332 14.37 13.70 8.02
CA PHE A 332 14.14 15.13 7.80
C PHE A 332 12.81 15.39 7.07
N LYS A 333 12.54 14.68 5.96
CA LYS A 333 11.27 14.80 5.22
C LYS A 333 10.05 14.48 6.10
N SER A 334 10.15 13.54 7.03
CA SER A 334 9.04 13.21 7.95
C SER A 334 8.63 14.37 8.86
N LEU A 335 9.53 15.32 9.10
CA LEU A 335 9.29 16.52 9.90
C LEU A 335 8.59 17.65 9.12
N PHE A 336 8.70 17.65 7.79
CA PHE A 336 8.24 18.73 6.91
C PHE A 336 7.36 18.19 5.78
N LYS A 337 6.03 18.35 5.92
CA LYS A 337 5.05 17.85 4.95
C LYS A 337 5.11 18.58 3.60
N GLU A 338 5.68 19.79 3.59
CA GLU A 338 5.85 20.64 2.43
C GLU A 338 6.92 20.10 1.47
N LEU A 339 7.83 19.25 1.95
CA LEU A 339 8.80 18.56 1.12
C LEU A 339 8.13 17.43 0.35
N ARG A 340 8.01 17.61 -0.97
CA ARG A 340 7.30 16.69 -1.86
C ARG A 340 8.10 15.45 -2.24
N SER A 341 9.42 15.54 -2.23
CA SER A 341 10.32 14.43 -2.55
C SER A 341 11.62 14.51 -1.73
N HIS A 342 12.55 13.60 -1.98
CA HIS A 342 13.92 13.66 -1.45
C HIS A 342 14.91 14.33 -2.42
N TYR A 343 14.44 14.82 -3.57
CA TYR A 343 15.28 15.59 -4.49
C TYR A 343 15.10 17.06 -4.16
N TYR A 344 16.06 17.63 -3.42
CA TYR A 344 16.09 19.06 -3.11
C TYR A 344 17.50 19.56 -2.78
N THR A 345 17.72 20.87 -2.93
CA THR A 345 18.92 21.62 -2.52
C THR A 345 18.55 22.66 -1.48
N PHE A 346 19.53 23.07 -0.68
CA PHE A 346 19.37 24.06 0.38
C PHE A 346 20.20 25.28 0.07
N THR A 347 19.56 26.45 0.09
CA THR A 347 20.20 27.75 -0.06
C THR A 347 19.84 28.60 1.15
N LYS A 348 20.84 29.00 1.94
CA LYS A 348 20.62 29.87 3.09
C LYS A 348 20.41 31.30 2.62
N SER A 349 19.37 31.96 3.13
CA SER A 349 19.10 33.38 2.91
C SER A 349 18.80 34.04 4.26
N GLY A 350 19.82 34.63 4.88
CA GLY A 350 19.72 35.18 6.24
C GLY A 350 19.35 34.11 7.28
N ARG A 351 18.21 34.33 7.98
CA ARG A 351 17.60 33.37 8.92
C ARG A 351 16.55 32.46 8.27
N ASN A 352 16.55 32.38 6.94
CA ASN A 352 15.70 31.48 6.17
C ASN A 352 16.53 30.43 5.42
N LEU A 353 15.88 29.30 5.16
CA LEU A 353 16.34 28.25 4.28
C LEU A 353 15.41 28.16 3.09
N VAL A 354 15.92 28.48 1.91
CA VAL A 354 15.24 28.24 0.63
C VAL A 354 15.55 26.82 0.20
N ILE A 355 14.51 26.07 -0.16
CA ILE A 355 14.58 24.69 -0.59
C ILE A 355 14.03 24.59 -1.99
N ASP A 356 14.90 24.33 -2.95
CA ASP A 356 14.55 24.05 -4.35
C ASP A 356 14.50 22.55 -4.55
N GLY A 357 13.35 22.02 -4.94
CA GLY A 357 13.12 20.60 -5.10
C GLY A 357 12.51 20.20 -6.43
N ARG A 358 12.54 18.89 -6.69
CA ARG A 358 11.99 18.29 -7.91
C ARG A 358 11.13 17.08 -7.64
N GLY A 359 10.08 16.93 -8.42
CA GLY A 359 9.16 15.81 -8.33
C GLY A 359 8.32 15.76 -7.04
N TYR A 360 7.41 14.80 -6.99
CA TYR A 360 6.53 14.53 -5.87
C TYR A 360 6.30 13.02 -5.74
N GLY A 361 6.81 12.46 -4.64
CA GLY A 361 6.72 11.06 -4.29
C GLY A 361 8.11 10.47 -4.04
N HIS A 362 8.23 9.16 -4.25
CA HIS A 362 9.47 8.41 -4.00
C HIS A 362 10.42 8.33 -5.20
N LEU A 363 10.00 8.77 -6.39
CA LEU A 363 10.83 8.88 -7.60
C LEU A 363 11.22 7.51 -8.18
N TRP A 364 10.29 6.54 -8.13
CA TRP A 364 10.50 5.16 -8.60
C TRP A 364 9.33 4.69 -9.47
N GLY A 365 9.66 4.00 -10.56
CA GLY A 365 8.69 3.37 -11.45
C GLY A 365 7.85 4.37 -12.23
N LEU A 366 6.52 4.20 -12.23
CA LEU A 366 5.60 4.96 -13.06
C LEU A 366 5.38 6.38 -12.53
N CYS A 367 5.43 7.37 -13.43
CA CYS A 367 5.05 8.75 -13.12
C CYS A 367 3.60 9.00 -13.56
N GLN A 368 2.70 9.29 -12.63
CA GLN A 368 1.27 9.52 -12.91
C GLN A 368 1.06 10.70 -13.87
N ARG A 369 1.69 11.84 -13.60
CA ARG A 369 1.56 13.02 -14.48
C ARG A 369 2.21 12.82 -15.84
N GLY A 370 3.35 12.12 -15.88
CA GLY A 370 3.96 11.73 -17.15
C GLY A 370 3.08 10.78 -17.94
N THR A 371 2.37 9.86 -17.27
CA THR A 371 1.41 8.95 -17.91
C THR A 371 0.26 9.70 -18.57
N VAL A 372 -0.31 10.71 -17.90
CA VAL A 372 -1.36 11.55 -18.47
C VAL A 372 -0.88 12.23 -19.76
N GLU A 373 0.31 12.83 -19.72
CA GLU A 373 0.90 13.50 -20.89
C GLU A 373 1.26 12.52 -22.02
N MET A 374 1.74 11.32 -21.70
CA MET A 374 1.98 10.30 -22.73
C MET A 374 0.68 9.92 -23.45
N VAL A 375 -0.43 9.80 -22.73
CA VAL A 375 -1.74 9.51 -23.35
C VAL A 375 -2.23 10.68 -24.21
N SER A 376 -2.04 11.94 -23.81
CA SER A 376 -2.39 13.08 -24.68
C SER A 376 -1.54 13.12 -25.95
N GLN A 377 -0.36 12.51 -25.95
CA GLN A 377 0.49 12.31 -27.12
C GLN A 377 0.20 10.99 -27.87
N GLY A 378 -0.92 10.33 -27.59
CA GLY A 378 -1.37 9.13 -28.33
C GLY A 378 -0.81 7.80 -27.83
N TRP A 379 -0.11 7.76 -26.70
CA TRP A 379 0.39 6.51 -26.16
C TRP A 379 -0.73 5.69 -25.50
N ASN A 380 -0.73 4.38 -25.74
CA ASN A 380 -1.60 3.44 -25.03
C ASN A 380 -0.94 2.93 -23.73
N CYS A 381 -1.75 2.33 -22.85
CA CYS A 381 -1.32 1.82 -21.55
C CYS A 381 -0.17 0.79 -21.65
N LYS A 382 -0.12 -0.03 -22.71
CA LYS A 382 0.94 -1.03 -22.90
C LYS A 382 2.29 -0.38 -23.11
N ASN A 383 2.35 0.61 -24.00
CA ASN A 383 3.58 1.34 -24.32
C ASN A 383 4.06 2.17 -23.13
N ILE A 384 3.13 2.79 -22.40
CA ILE A 384 3.41 3.53 -21.16
C ILE A 384 4.06 2.62 -20.11
N LEU A 385 3.48 1.45 -19.85
CA LEU A 385 4.00 0.55 -18.83
C LEU A 385 5.36 -0.05 -19.23
N LYS A 386 5.58 -0.37 -20.52
CA LYS A 386 6.91 -0.76 -21.01
C LYS A 386 7.93 0.37 -20.83
N PHE A 387 7.54 1.63 -21.05
CA PHE A 387 8.43 2.77 -20.85
C PHE A 387 8.88 2.91 -19.39
N TYR A 388 7.97 2.73 -18.43
CA TYR A 388 8.28 2.86 -16.99
C TYR A 388 8.91 1.59 -16.38
N TYR A 389 8.61 0.42 -16.93
CA TYR A 389 9.10 -0.88 -16.47
C TYR A 389 9.73 -1.69 -17.64
N PRO A 390 10.90 -1.28 -18.16
CA PRO A 390 11.43 -1.75 -19.45
C PRO A 390 11.73 -3.26 -19.54
N GLN A 391 11.91 -3.93 -18.41
CA GLN A 391 12.16 -5.38 -18.37
C GLN A 391 10.91 -6.19 -18.00
N ALA A 392 9.78 -5.53 -17.77
CA ALA A 392 8.53 -6.21 -17.45
C ALA A 392 7.79 -6.66 -18.71
N THR A 393 7.09 -7.78 -18.61
CA THR A 393 6.18 -8.30 -19.62
C THR A 393 4.76 -8.40 -19.07
N PHE A 394 3.76 -8.49 -19.94
CA PHE A 394 2.38 -8.63 -19.53
C PHE A 394 2.01 -10.11 -19.35
N MET A 395 1.28 -10.41 -18.29
CA MET A 395 0.67 -11.71 -18.06
C MET A 395 -0.77 -11.51 -17.66
N ARG A 396 -1.67 -12.37 -18.14
CA ARG A 396 -3.05 -12.44 -17.64
C ARG A 396 -3.16 -13.61 -16.67
N LEU A 397 -3.52 -13.30 -15.43
CA LEU A 397 -3.83 -14.29 -14.41
C LEU A 397 -5.01 -15.14 -14.86
N LYS A 398 -4.90 -16.45 -14.67
CA LYS A 398 -6.02 -17.37 -14.87
C LYS A 398 -6.78 -17.52 -13.56
N LYS A 399 -8.10 -17.67 -13.65
CA LYS A 399 -8.90 -18.18 -12.53
C LYS A 399 -8.54 -19.66 -12.35
N LYS A 400 -8.40 -20.14 -11.12
CA LYS A 400 -8.28 -21.60 -10.94
C LYS A 400 -9.59 -22.21 -11.44
N ALA A 401 -9.51 -23.26 -12.25
CA ALA A 401 -10.67 -24.06 -12.54
C ALA A 401 -11.22 -24.55 -11.19
N SER A 402 -12.46 -24.18 -10.87
CA SER A 402 -13.15 -24.72 -9.72
C SER A 402 -13.33 -26.22 -9.96
N LEU A 403 -12.63 -27.03 -9.17
CA LEU A 403 -12.84 -28.47 -9.08
C LEU A 403 -14.26 -28.80 -8.61
#